data_AF-A0A7C7U533-F1
#
_entry.id   AF-A0A7C7U533-F1
#
_cell.length_a   1.000
_cell.length_b   1.000
_cell.length_c   1.000
_cell.angle_alpha   90.00
_cell.angle_beta   90.00
_cell.angle_gamma   90.00
#
_symmetry.space_group_name_H-M   'P 1'
#
loop_
_entity.id
_entity.type
_entity.pdbx_description
1 polymer ?
#
loop_
_entity_poly.entity_id
_entity_poly.type
_entity_poly.pdbx_seq_one_letter_code
_entity_poly.pdbx_strand_id
1 'polypeptide(L)' 'MGLSVAHSVVTDHGGTLSIESKENDGTTITISIRLFESSDSKKSGPVHDTLSAAI' A
#
# COMPACT_ATOMS: atom_id res chain seq x y z
N MET A 1 25.86 -2.60 0.83
CA MET A 1 25.26 -1.97 -0.36
C MET A 1 23.76 -2.23 -0.49
N GLY A 2 23.25 -3.46 -0.40
CA GLY A 2 21.81 -3.72 -0.56
C GLY A 2 20.92 -2.99 0.46
N LEU A 3 21.30 -3.01 1.74
CA LEU A 3 20.53 -2.37 2.81
C LEU A 3 20.50 -0.84 2.71
N SER A 4 21.58 -0.21 2.27
CA SER A 4 21.62 1.25 2.08
C SER A 4 20.72 1.69 0.92
N VAL A 5 20.66 0.90 -0.15
CA VAL A 5 19.72 1.15 -1.26
C VAL A 5 18.28 0.99 -0.79
N ALA A 6 17.99 -0.10 -0.05
CA ALA A 6 16.65 -0.33 0.50
C ALA A 6 16.22 0.81 1.44
N HIS A 7 17.12 1.27 2.31
CA HIS A 7 16.87 2.42 3.18
C HIS A 7 16.53 3.68 2.37
N SER A 8 17.32 4.01 1.34
CA SER A 8 17.02 5.16 0.46
C SER A 8 15.65 5.06 -0.20
N VAL A 9 15.30 3.89 -0.76
CA VAL A 9 13.98 3.67 -1.39
C VAL A 9 12.84 3.87 -0.38
N VAL A 10 12.95 3.28 0.81
CA VAL A 10 11.92 3.38 1.85
C VAL A 10 11.75 4.81 2.34
N THR A 11 12.85 5.53 2.58
CA THR A 11 12.81 6.94 3.01
C THR A 11 12.23 7.85 1.93
N ASP A 12 12.59 7.64 0.65
CA ASP A 12 12.06 8.42 -0.47
C ASP A 12 10.52 8.31 -0.59
N HIS A 13 9.97 7.14 -0.26
CA HIS A 13 8.52 6.90 -0.25
C HIS A 13 7.84 7.34 1.07
N GLY A 14 8.55 8.04 1.96
CA GLY A 14 8.04 8.48 3.25
C GLY A 14 7.70 7.33 4.21
N GLY A 15 8.34 6.19 4.02
CA GLY A 15 8.28 5.03 4.91
C GLY A 15 9.41 5.01 5.94
N THR A 16 9.48 3.93 6.72
CA THR A 16 10.54 3.69 7.71
C THR A 16 11.08 2.26 7.61
N LEU A 17 12.36 2.10 7.96
CA LEU A 17 13.04 0.82 8.02
C LEU A 17 13.63 0.64 9.43
N SER A 18 13.33 -0.48 10.08
CA SER A 18 13.86 -0.85 11.40
C SER A 18 14.59 -2.18 11.32
N ILE A 19 15.65 -2.33 12.13
CA ILE A 19 16.48 -3.53 12.18
C ILE A 19 16.61 -3.94 13.64
N GLU A 20 16.19 -5.15 13.93
CA GLU A 20 16.38 -5.78 15.23
C GLU A 20 17.23 -7.03 15.03
N SER A 21 18.37 -7.12 15.70
CA SER A 21 19.27 -8.26 15.62
C SER A 21 19.43 -8.87 17.00
N LYS A 22 19.29 -10.18 17.08
CA LYS A 22 19.50 -10.95 18.30
C LYS A 22 20.59 -11.97 18.02
N GLU A 23 21.70 -11.81 18.75
CA GLU A 23 22.86 -12.68 18.59
C GLU A 23 22.46 -14.15 18.80
N ASN A 24 22.94 -15.02 17.92
CA ASN A 24 22.62 -16.45 17.89
C ASN A 24 21.14 -16.82 17.60
N ASP A 25 20.29 -15.85 17.21
CA ASP A 25 18.85 -16.06 16.92
C ASP A 25 18.48 -15.55 15.52
N GLY A 26 19.07 -14.43 15.10
CA GLY A 26 18.94 -13.91 13.73
C GLY A 26 18.79 -12.40 13.66
N THR A 27 18.32 -11.92 12.52
CA THR A 27 18.05 -10.49 12.28
C THR A 27 16.69 -10.33 11.62
N THR A 28 15.85 -9.48 12.20
CA THR A 28 14.56 -9.08 11.68
C THR A 28 14.67 -7.68 11.09
N ILE A 29 14.21 -7.53 9.86
CA ILE A 29 14.13 -6.24 9.16
C ILE A 29 12.66 -5.93 8.93
N THR A 30 12.20 -4.80 9.43
CA THR A 30 10.81 -4.34 9.29
C THR A 30 10.78 -3.11 8.39
N ILE A 31 9.91 -3.12 7.39
CA ILE A 31 9.70 -2.01 6.45
C ILE A 31 8.25 -1.56 6.57
N SER A 32 8.05 -0.27 6.80
CA SER A 32 6.73 0.36 6.91
C SER A 32 6.57 1.38 5.80
N ILE A 33 5.57 1.22 4.94
CA ILE A 33 5.25 2.17 3.87
C ILE A 33 3.87 2.78 4.15
N ARG A 34 3.70 4.07 3.85
CA ARG A 34 2.39 4.72 3.95
C ARG A 34 1.46 4.18 2.88
N LEU A 35 0.28 3.73 3.28
CA LEU A 35 -0.79 3.37 2.35
C LEU A 35 -1.38 4.67 1.79
N PHE A 36 -1.29 4.86 0.48
CA PHE A 36 -2.12 5.82 -0.21
C PHE A 36 -3.35 5.06 -0.71
N GLU A 37 -4.51 5.35 -0.13
CA GLU A 37 -5.78 4.91 -0.70
C GLU A 37 -5.99 5.67 -2.01
N SER A 38 -5.70 5.02 -3.14
CA SER A 38 -6.18 5.49 -4.43
C SER A 38 -7.70 5.46 -4.39
N SER A 39 -8.30 6.62 -4.14
CA SER A 39 -9.74 6.80 -4.18
C SER A 39 -10.22 6.73 -5.62
N ASP A 40 -10.35 5.52 -6.19
CA ASP A 40 -11.05 5.33 -7.44
C ASP A 40 -12.56 5.49 -7.18
N SER A 41 -12.96 6.76 -7.15
CA SER A 41 -14.33 7.20 -7.03
C SER A 41 -15.04 7.04 -8.37
N LYS A 42 -15.39 5.81 -8.75
CA LYS A 42 -16.42 5.60 -9.76
C LYS A 42 -17.68 5.08 -9.07
N LYS A 43 -18.56 6.02 -8.71
CA LYS A 43 -19.98 5.77 -8.44
C LYS A 43 -20.57 5.03 -9.64
N SER A 44 -20.66 3.70 -9.58
CA SER A 44 -21.68 2.98 -10.33
C SER A 44 -23.01 3.28 -9.64
N GLY A 45 -23.71 4.29 -10.14
CA GLY A 45 -25.06 4.65 -9.67
C GLY A 45 -26.02 3.46 -9.76
N PRO A 46 -27.18 3.53 -9.06
CA PRO A 46 -28.19 2.49 -9.16
C PRO A 46 -28.67 2.42 -10.62
N VAL A 47 -28.51 1.26 -11.26
CA VAL A 47 -29.20 0.96 -12.52
C VAL A 47 -30.69 0.91 -12.22
N HIS A 48 -31.33 2.07 -12.34
CA HIS A 48 -32.76 2.20 -12.27
C HIS A 48 -33.29 1.73 -13.63
N ASP A 49 -33.67 0.45 -13.70
CA ASP A 49 -34.40 -0.12 -14.84
C ASP A 49 -35.83 0.43 -14.79
N THR A 50 -35.97 1.71 -15.17
CA THR A 50 -37.27 2.34 -15.39
C THR A 50 -37.66 2.15 -16.84
N LEU A 51 -38.53 1.18 -17.03
CA LEU A 51 -39.67 1.25 -17.95
C LEU A 51 -39.33 1.52 -19.42
N SER A 52 -39.08 0.45 -20.18
CA SER A 52 -39.57 0.41 -21.56
C SER A 52 -40.94 -0.27 -21.57
N ALA A 53 -41.95 0.48 -21.13
CA ALA A 53 -43.31 0.26 -21.57
C ALA A 53 -43.35 0.50 -23.08
N ALA A 54 -43.83 -0.47 -23.86
CA ALA A 54 -44.77 -0.28 -24.96
C ALA A 54 -44.90 -1.56 -25.80
N ILE A 55 -46.15 -2.03 -25.89
CA ILE A 55 -46.74 -2.95 -26.88
C ILE A 55 -46.61 -4.44 -26.55
#